data_AF-A2Y3L4-F1
#
_entry.id   AF-A2Y3L4-F1
#
_cell.length_a   1.000
_cell.length_b   1.000
_cell.length_c   1.000
_cell.angle_alpha   90.00
_cell.angle_beta   90.00
_cell.angle_gamma   90.00
#
_symmetry.space_group_name_H-M   'P 1'
#
loop_
_entity.id
_entity.type
_entity.pdbx_description
1 polymer ?
#
loop_
_entity_poly.entity_id
_entity_poly.type
_entity_poly.pdbx_seq_one_letter_code
_entity_poly.pdbx_strand_id
1 'polypeptide(L)'
;MQQQMAATVEEQMMVKAIREELPWESLPKRIQAALVSKDDWHRRIVDYCIRKRLPWTSCFARKICKEGEYYEELMRYLRRNLALYPYHLADHICRVMRISPFKYYCDVLFEAMKNGNCLLIESKASQAVFSFPPIPNFPSHHITSKTFLHT
;
A
#
# COMPACT_ATOMS: atom_id res chain seq x y z
N MET A 1 -11.89 19.30 17.89
CA MET A 1 -11.32 18.06 18.48
C MET A 1 -12.29 16.88 18.43
N GLN A 2 -13.54 16.98 18.90
CA GLN A 2 -14.50 15.84 18.98
C GLN A 2 -14.81 15.12 17.64
N GLN A 3 -14.87 15.82 16.50
CA GLN A 3 -15.14 15.19 15.19
C GLN A 3 -14.02 14.26 14.69
N GLN A 4 -12.75 14.58 14.96
CA GLN A 4 -11.63 13.69 14.59
C GLN A 4 -11.65 12.37 15.37
N MET A 5 -12.12 12.41 16.62
CA MET A 5 -12.21 11.24 17.50
C MET A 5 -13.33 10.29 17.03
N ALA A 6 -14.48 10.85 16.62
CA ALA A 6 -15.60 10.08 16.08
C ALA A 6 -15.23 9.38 14.76
N ALA A 7 -14.52 10.09 13.87
CA ALA A 7 -14.03 9.51 12.62
C ALA A 7 -13.06 8.34 12.85
N THR A 8 -12.20 8.40 13.88
CA THR A 8 -11.31 7.28 14.22
C THR A 8 -12.04 6.06 14.78
N VAL A 9 -13.14 6.25 15.52
CA VAL A 9 -13.92 5.12 16.05
C VAL A 9 -14.68 4.40 14.93
N GLU A 10 -15.26 5.15 13.99
CA GLU A 10 -15.94 4.58 12.83
C GLU A 10 -14.96 3.83 11.92
N GLU A 11 -13.78 4.38 11.69
CA GLU A 11 -12.70 3.69 10.97
C GLU A 11 -12.35 2.36 11.64
N GLN A 12 -12.17 2.34 12.96
CA GLN A 12 -11.85 1.13 13.71
C GLN A 12 -12.96 0.07 13.61
N MET A 13 -14.23 0.50 13.69
CA MET A 13 -15.37 -0.38 13.52
C MET A 13 -15.42 -0.98 12.11
N MET A 14 -15.15 -0.18 11.07
CA MET A 14 -15.05 -0.67 9.69
C MET A 14 -13.91 -1.69 9.55
N VAL A 15 -12.73 -1.38 10.06
CA VAL A 15 -11.57 -2.29 10.00
C VAL A 15 -11.88 -3.62 10.70
N LYS A 16 -12.56 -3.58 11.85
CA LYS A 16 -12.99 -4.79 12.55
C LYS A 16 -13.96 -5.62 11.70
N ALA A 17 -14.97 -4.98 11.12
CA ALA A 17 -15.94 -5.65 10.24
C ALA A 17 -15.29 -6.27 8.99
N ILE A 18 -14.27 -5.62 8.40
CA ILE A 18 -13.52 -6.18 7.27
C ILE A 18 -12.71 -7.41 7.70
N ARG A 19 -12.06 -7.36 8.87
CA ARG A 19 -11.28 -8.48 9.41
C ARG A 19 -12.14 -9.69 9.76
N GLU A 20 -13.35 -9.45 10.24
CA GLU A 20 -14.36 -10.47 10.54
C GLU A 20 -15.13 -10.93 9.28
N GLU A 21 -14.81 -10.39 8.10
CA GLU A 21 -15.46 -10.67 6.81
C GLU A 21 -16.99 -10.51 6.83
N LEU A 22 -17.49 -9.49 7.53
CA LEU A 22 -18.92 -9.28 7.70
C LEU A 22 -19.58 -8.84 6.37
N PRO A 23 -20.63 -9.54 5.90
CA PRO A 23 -21.43 -9.09 4.77
C PRO A 23 -22.18 -7.80 5.11
N TRP A 24 -22.59 -7.05 4.07
CA TRP A 24 -23.31 -5.77 4.19
C TRP A 24 -24.51 -5.86 5.16
N GLU A 25 -25.30 -6.93 5.07
CA GLU A 25 -26.52 -7.13 5.87
C GLU A 25 -26.25 -7.28 7.37
N SER A 26 -25.06 -7.78 7.75
CA SER A 26 -24.70 -7.97 9.17
C SER A 26 -23.86 -6.82 9.73
N LEU A 27 -23.71 -5.72 8.98
CA LEU A 27 -22.96 -4.57 9.46
C LEU A 27 -23.77 -3.79 10.51
N PRO A 28 -23.09 -3.17 11.49
CA PRO A 28 -23.73 -2.21 12.39
C PRO A 28 -24.42 -1.09 11.62
N LYS A 29 -25.64 -0.71 12.04
CA LYS A 29 -26.44 0.37 11.44
C LYS A 29 -25.67 1.69 11.27
N ARG A 30 -24.75 1.98 12.20
CA ARG A 30 -23.87 3.15 12.13
C ARG A 30 -22.95 3.12 10.91
N ILE A 31 -22.38 1.97 10.58
CA ILE A 31 -21.51 1.80 9.40
C ILE A 31 -22.35 1.86 8.11
N GLN A 32 -23.52 1.22 8.10
CA GLN A 32 -24.43 1.28 6.94
C GLN A 32 -24.88 2.72 6.65
N ALA A 33 -25.19 3.50 7.69
CA ALA A 33 -25.54 4.91 7.54
C ALA A 33 -24.38 5.76 6.98
N ALA A 34 -23.14 5.42 7.31
CA ALA A 34 -21.95 6.12 6.82
C ALA A 34 -21.61 5.76 5.36
N LEU A 35 -21.86 4.52 4.94
CA LEU A 35 -21.46 4.03 3.61
C LEU A 35 -22.56 4.16 2.56
N VAL A 36 -23.81 4.46 2.92
CA VAL A 36 -24.97 4.73 2.03
C VAL A 36 -25.39 3.54 1.15
N SER A 37 -24.46 2.76 0.60
CA SER A 37 -24.71 1.66 -0.31
C SER A 37 -23.80 0.45 -0.08
N LYS A 38 -24.25 -0.73 -0.54
CA LYS A 38 -23.46 -1.96 -0.56
C LYS A 38 -22.20 -1.84 -1.43
N ASP A 39 -22.27 -1.08 -2.52
CA ASP A 39 -21.12 -0.89 -3.42
C ASP A 39 -20.02 -0.05 -2.78
N ASP A 40 -20.38 0.94 -1.96
CA ASP A 40 -19.40 1.70 -1.17
C ASP A 40 -18.70 0.83 -0.13
N TRP A 41 -19.41 -0.13 0.47
CA TRP A 41 -18.78 -1.14 1.32
C TRP A 41 -17.81 -2.02 0.57
N HIS A 42 -18.20 -2.50 -0.62
CA HIS A 42 -17.32 -3.27 -1.49
C HIS A 42 -16.03 -2.51 -1.84
N ARG A 43 -16.15 -1.23 -2.26
CA ARG A 43 -14.99 -0.36 -2.51
C ARG A 43 -14.12 -0.23 -1.27
N ARG A 44 -14.73 -0.02 -0.11
CA ARG A 44 -14.01 0.15 1.16
C ARG A 44 -13.21 -1.09 1.57
N ILE A 45 -13.77 -2.28 1.35
CA ILE A 45 -13.08 -3.55 1.58
C ILE A 45 -11.85 -3.66 0.69
N VAL A 46 -12.02 -3.46 -0.63
CA VAL A 46 -10.94 -3.55 -1.61
C VAL A 46 -9.83 -2.56 -1.27
N ASP A 47 -10.17 -1.30 -1.01
CA ASP A 47 -9.21 -0.27 -0.64
C ASP A 47 -8.43 -0.63 0.63
N TYR A 48 -9.12 -1.16 1.66
CA TYR A 48 -8.45 -1.59 2.88
C TYR A 48 -7.45 -2.71 2.62
N CYS A 49 -7.85 -3.74 1.86
CA CYS A 49 -6.99 -4.87 1.52
C CYS A 49 -5.76 -4.43 0.70
N ILE A 50 -5.95 -3.53 -0.26
CA ILE A 50 -4.89 -2.95 -1.08
C ILE A 50 -3.94 -2.10 -0.25
N ARG A 51 -4.47 -1.20 0.59
CA ARG A 51 -3.65 -0.35 1.49
C ARG A 51 -2.81 -1.18 2.45
N LYS A 52 -3.33 -2.31 2.93
CA LYS A 52 -2.61 -3.27 3.77
C LYS A 52 -1.78 -4.29 2.99
N ARG A 53 -1.81 -4.25 1.65
CA ARG A 53 -1.07 -5.13 0.73
C ARG A 53 -1.32 -6.61 1.00
N LEU A 54 -2.58 -6.97 1.28
CA LEU A 54 -2.95 -8.35 1.59
C LEU A 54 -3.00 -9.21 0.31
N PRO A 55 -2.61 -10.50 0.38
CA PRO A 55 -2.83 -11.45 -0.70
C PRO A 55 -4.31 -11.64 -1.00
N TRP A 56 -4.70 -11.62 -2.28
CA TRP A 56 -6.10 -11.74 -2.71
C TRP A 56 -6.78 -12.98 -2.11
N THR A 57 -6.10 -14.13 -2.18
CA THR A 57 -6.55 -15.43 -1.67
C THR A 57 -6.93 -15.44 -0.19
N SER A 58 -6.24 -14.63 0.62
CA SER A 58 -6.39 -14.57 2.08
C SER A 58 -7.29 -13.44 2.57
N CYS A 59 -7.74 -12.55 1.67
CA CYS A 59 -8.43 -11.32 2.05
C CYS A 59 -9.89 -11.31 1.60
N PHE A 60 -10.69 -10.44 2.20
CA PHE A 60 -12.13 -10.38 1.93
C PHE A 60 -12.47 -9.96 0.49
N ALA A 61 -11.55 -9.26 -0.20
CA ALA A 61 -11.73 -8.84 -1.58
C ALA A 61 -11.98 -10.01 -2.56
N ARG A 62 -11.61 -11.25 -2.20
CA ARG A 62 -11.88 -12.46 -2.99
C ARG A 62 -13.36 -12.74 -3.26
N LYS A 63 -14.25 -12.27 -2.37
CA LYS A 63 -15.70 -12.43 -2.51
C LYS A 63 -16.35 -11.32 -3.35
N ILE A 64 -15.58 -10.30 -3.73
CA ILE A 64 -16.09 -9.03 -4.27
C ILE A 64 -15.58 -8.79 -5.69
N CYS A 65 -14.31 -9.05 -5.94
CA CYS A 65 -13.66 -8.78 -7.22
C CYS A 65 -12.77 -9.96 -7.65
N LYS A 66 -12.49 -10.01 -8.96
CA LYS A 66 -11.62 -11.04 -9.54
C LYS A 66 -10.16 -10.78 -9.17
N GLU A 67 -9.37 -11.85 -9.12
CA GLU A 67 -7.95 -11.78 -8.75
C GLU A 67 -7.16 -10.79 -9.64
N GLY A 68 -7.38 -10.83 -10.95
CA GLY A 68 -6.72 -9.93 -11.90
C GLY A 68 -7.02 -8.45 -11.64
N GLU A 69 -8.30 -8.10 -11.44
CA GLU A 69 -8.75 -6.73 -11.14
C GLU A 69 -8.14 -6.21 -9.84
N TYR A 70 -8.07 -7.07 -8.81
CA TYR A 70 -7.49 -6.73 -7.52
C TYR A 70 -6.00 -6.39 -7.62
N TYR A 71 -5.21 -7.25 -8.27
CA TYR A 71 -3.77 -7.01 -8.40
C TYR A 71 -3.46 -5.86 -9.35
N GLU A 72 -4.29 -5.62 -10.37
CA GLU A 72 -4.16 -4.44 -11.22
C GLU A 72 -4.36 -3.15 -10.42
N GLU A 73 -5.41 -3.07 -9.61
CA GLU A 73 -5.67 -1.91 -8.75
C GLU A 73 -4.59 -1.76 -7.67
N LEU A 74 -4.11 -2.87 -7.08
CA LEU A 74 -2.97 -2.85 -6.16
C LEU A 74 -1.74 -2.23 -6.81
N MET A 75 -1.38 -2.65 -8.04
CA MET A 75 -0.21 -2.12 -8.73
C MET A 75 -0.38 -0.64 -9.10
N ARG A 76 -1.60 -0.23 -9.49
CA ARG A 76 -1.95 1.18 -9.72
C ARG A 76 -1.78 2.00 -8.44
N TYR A 77 -2.29 1.50 -7.31
CA TYR A 77 -2.14 2.13 -6.01
C TYR A 77 -0.67 2.25 -5.59
N LEU A 78 0.12 1.18 -5.70
CA LEU A 78 1.53 1.18 -5.29
C LEU A 78 2.37 2.15 -6.13
N ARG A 79 2.18 2.20 -7.45
CA ARG A 79 2.87 3.15 -8.33
C ARG A 79 2.54 4.60 -7.99
N ARG A 80 1.24 4.93 -7.84
CA ARG A 80 0.80 6.30 -7.47
C ARG A 80 1.39 6.76 -6.14
N ASN A 81 1.57 5.84 -5.19
CA ASN A 81 2.14 6.14 -3.88
C ASN A 81 3.67 6.09 -3.83
N LEU A 82 4.34 5.81 -4.95
CA LEU A 82 5.80 5.60 -5.03
C LEU A 82 6.28 4.53 -4.03
N ALA A 83 5.49 3.47 -3.87
CA ALA A 83 5.78 2.39 -2.94
C ALA A 83 6.79 1.38 -3.51
N LEU A 84 7.54 0.73 -2.63
CA LEU A 84 8.42 -0.38 -2.99
C LEU A 84 7.65 -1.58 -3.57
N TYR A 85 8.35 -2.36 -4.41
CA TYR A 85 7.80 -3.57 -5.02
C TYR A 85 7.34 -4.59 -3.96
N PRO A 86 6.14 -5.17 -4.07
CA PRO A 86 5.60 -6.10 -3.09
C PRO A 86 6.13 -7.53 -3.30
N TYR A 87 7.30 -7.83 -2.74
CA TYR A 87 7.96 -9.14 -2.90
C TYR A 87 7.16 -10.34 -2.38
N HIS A 88 6.34 -10.15 -1.33
CA HIS A 88 5.47 -11.20 -0.80
C HIS A 88 4.31 -11.58 -1.74
N LEU A 89 4.03 -10.75 -2.74
CA LEU A 89 3.03 -10.99 -3.80
C LEU A 89 3.68 -11.27 -5.16
N ALA A 90 5.01 -11.43 -5.17
CA ALA A 90 5.78 -11.55 -6.41
C ALA A 90 5.38 -12.77 -7.25
N ASP A 91 4.90 -13.86 -6.62
CA ASP A 91 4.52 -15.07 -7.35
C ASP A 91 3.43 -14.76 -8.39
N HIS A 92 2.35 -14.12 -7.97
CA HIS A 92 1.29 -13.69 -8.88
C HIS A 92 1.77 -12.57 -9.83
N ILE A 93 2.44 -11.54 -9.31
CA ILE A 93 2.79 -10.35 -10.11
C ILE A 93 3.82 -10.69 -11.20
N CYS A 94 4.86 -11.45 -10.89
CA CYS A 94 5.86 -11.83 -11.87
C CYS A 94 5.35 -12.90 -12.83
N ARG A 95 4.64 -13.93 -12.33
CA ARG A 95 4.24 -15.06 -13.19
C ARG A 95 2.99 -14.76 -14.00
N VAL A 96 1.95 -14.21 -13.37
CA VAL A 96 0.65 -13.99 -14.02
C VAL A 96 0.63 -12.64 -14.72
N MET A 97 0.96 -11.55 -14.02
CA MET A 97 0.92 -10.21 -14.61
C MET A 97 2.12 -9.89 -15.50
N ARG A 98 3.17 -10.73 -15.49
CA ARG A 98 4.42 -10.53 -16.25
C ARG A 98 5.13 -9.21 -15.94
N ILE A 99 5.02 -8.75 -14.69
CA ILE A 99 5.72 -7.55 -14.22
C ILE A 99 6.93 -7.99 -13.40
N SER A 100 8.14 -7.69 -13.90
CA SER A 100 9.37 -7.88 -13.14
C SER A 100 9.59 -6.72 -12.16
N PRO A 101 10.33 -6.93 -11.06
CA PRO A 101 10.72 -5.83 -10.16
C PRO A 101 11.44 -4.70 -10.90
N PHE A 102 12.30 -5.04 -11.88
CA PHE A 102 12.97 -4.05 -12.71
C PHE A 102 11.99 -3.18 -13.50
N LYS A 103 11.05 -3.81 -14.23
CA LYS A 103 10.02 -3.09 -14.99
C LYS A 103 9.20 -2.18 -14.08
N TYR A 104 8.80 -2.67 -12.91
CA TYR A 104 8.06 -1.89 -11.93
C TYR A 104 8.81 -0.64 -11.47
N TYR A 105 10.11 -0.75 -11.14
CA TYR A 105 10.88 0.41 -10.71
C TYR A 105 11.09 1.42 -11.83
N CYS A 106 11.25 0.98 -13.08
CA CYS A 106 11.25 1.89 -14.23
C CYS A 106 9.95 2.70 -14.30
N ASP A 107 8.79 2.05 -14.13
CA ASP A 107 7.49 2.72 -14.14
C ASP A 107 7.34 3.70 -12.97
N VAL A 108 7.80 3.33 -11.77
CA VAL A 108 7.77 4.21 -10.58
C VAL A 108 8.66 5.43 -10.76
N LEU A 109 9.87 5.26 -11.28
CA LEU A 109 10.78 6.37 -11.55
C LEU A 109 10.20 7.31 -12.59
N PHE A 110 9.65 6.76 -13.68
CA PHE A 110 8.98 7.55 -14.71
C PHE A 110 7.81 8.36 -14.14
N GLU A 111 6.97 7.73 -13.31
CA GLU A 111 5.84 8.39 -12.65
C GLU A 111 6.31 9.50 -11.69
N ALA A 112 7.39 9.25 -10.94
CA ALA A 112 7.97 10.24 -10.02
C ALA A 112 8.51 11.47 -10.76
N MET A 113 9.20 11.26 -11.89
CA MET A 113 9.76 12.32 -12.72
C MET A 113 8.67 13.11 -13.45
N LYS A 114 7.64 12.43 -13.98
CA LYS A 114 6.53 13.04 -14.72
C LYS A 114 5.70 13.97 -13.84
N ASN A 115 5.49 13.61 -12.57
CA ASN A 115 4.64 14.39 -11.67
C ASN A 115 5.36 15.57 -11.00
N GLY A 116 6.60 15.91 -11.42
CA GLY A 116 7.37 17.02 -10.83
C GLY A 116 7.82 16.77 -9.38
N ASN A 117 7.69 15.53 -8.89
CA ASN A 117 7.88 15.17 -7.48
C ASN A 117 9.34 14.96 -7.08
N CYS A 118 10.32 15.46 -7.85
CA CYS A 118 11.74 15.30 -7.56
C CYS A 118 12.09 15.74 -6.11
N LEU A 119 11.42 16.78 -5.60
CA LEU A 119 11.58 17.28 -4.21
C LEU A 119 10.83 16.47 -3.13
N LEU A 120 9.83 15.66 -3.48
CA LEU A 120 9.07 14.85 -2.51
C LEU A 120 9.70 13.46 -2.26
N ILE A 121 10.56 12.99 -3.17
CA ILE A 121 11.32 11.75 -2.96
C ILE A 121 12.25 11.94 -1.74
N GLU A 122 12.88 13.11 -1.59
CA GLU A 122 13.67 13.45 -0.40
C GLU A 122 12.82 13.47 0.89
N SER A 123 11.63 14.08 0.85
CA SER A 123 10.77 14.19 2.04
C SER A 123 10.19 12.84 2.50
N LYS A 124 9.77 11.97 1.58
CA LYS A 124 9.23 10.64 1.91
C LYS A 124 10.33 9.63 2.29
N ALA A 125 11.50 9.69 1.65
CA ALA A 125 12.66 8.88 2.06
C ALA A 125 13.10 9.23 3.49
N SER A 126 13.08 10.52 3.85
CA SER A 126 13.37 10.97 5.22
C SER A 126 12.39 10.35 6.24
N GLN A 127 11.08 10.38 5.98
CA GLN A 127 10.07 9.77 6.88
C GLN A 127 10.18 8.23 6.98
N ALA A 128 10.56 7.55 5.89
CA ALA A 128 10.78 6.11 5.92
C ALA A 128 12.02 5.72 6.75
N VAL A 129 13.10 6.49 6.68
CA VAL A 129 14.31 6.29 7.50
C VAL A 129 14.01 6.48 9.00
N PHE A 130 13.15 7.44 9.38
CA PHE A 130 12.79 7.66 10.79
C PHE A 130 11.81 6.63 11.37
N SER A 131 11.21 5.77 10.54
CA SER A 131 10.21 4.78 10.98
C SER A 131 10.79 3.38 11.20
N PHE A 132 12.04 3.12 10.80
CA PHE A 132 12.72 1.87 11.10
C PHE A 132 13.46 1.98 12.44
N PRO A 133 13.20 1.09 13.42
CA PRO A 133 14.08 1.01 14.58
C PRO A 133 15.50 0.69 14.10
N PRO A 134 16.54 1.30 14.69
CA PRO A 134 17.92 1.04 14.31
C PRO A 134 18.19 -0.46 14.41
N ILE A 135 18.70 -1.06 13.34
CA ILE A 135 19.18 -2.44 13.35
C ILE A 135 20.40 -2.45 14.28
N PRO A 136 20.37 -3.16 15.42
CA PRO A 136 21.55 -3.30 16.24
C PRO A 136 22.56 -4.19 15.49
N ASN A 137 23.82 -3.74 15.41
CA ASN A 137 24.97 -4.43 14.81
C ASN A 137 25.14 -4.37 13.29
N PHE A 138 24.95 -3.21 12.67
CA PHE A 138 25.63 -2.95 11.40
C PHE A 138 27.04 -2.40 11.69
N PRO A 139 28.13 -3.13 11.37
CA PRO A 139 29.48 -2.62 11.55
C PRO A 139 29.67 -1.40 10.64
N SER A 140 29.96 -0.25 11.26
CA SER A 140 30.28 1.00 10.57
C SER A 140 31.62 0.87 9.85
N HIS A 141 31.63 0.30 8.65
CA HIS A 141 32.72 0.53 7.73
C HIS A 141 32.59 1.97 7.22
N HIS A 142 33.42 2.86 7.78
CA HIS A 142 33.72 4.17 7.24
C HIS A 142 34.18 4.00 5.77
N ILE A 143 33.25 4.17 4.83
CA ILE A 143 33.60 4.41 3.44
C ILE A 143 34.02 5.87 3.36
N THR A 144 35.30 6.14 3.59
CA THR A 144 35.90 7.44 3.25
C THR A 144 35.95 7.56 1.73
N SER A 145 35.14 8.46 1.19
CA SER A 145 35.24 8.93 -0.20
C SER A 145 36.61 9.54 -0.45
N LYS A 146 37.57 8.73 -0.89
CA LYS A 146 38.81 9.19 -1.52
C LYS A 146 39.24 8.16 -2.56
N THR A 147 38.85 8.40 -3.81
CA THR A 147 39.73 8.36 -4.99
C THR A 147 38.91 8.62 -6.25
N PHE A 148 38.84 9.89 -6.64
CA PHE A 148 38.77 10.30 -8.04
C PHE A 148 39.99 11.20 -8.26
N LEU A 149 40.64 11.05 -9.42
CA LEU A 149 41.81 11.80 -9.94
C LEU A 149 43.19 11.21 -9.63
N HIS A 150 43.62 10.23 -10.42
CA HIS A 150 44.72 10.36 -11.41
C HIS A 150 45.03 8.97 -11.98
N THR A 151 44.87 8.78 -13.28
CA THR A 151 45.91 8.39 -14.25
C THR A 151 45.27 8.38 -15.63
#